data_AF-A0A497R688-F1
#
_entry.id   AF-A0A497R688-F1
#
_cell.length_a   1.000
_cell.length_b   1.000
_cell.length_c   1.000
_cell.angle_alpha   90.00
_cell.angle_beta   90.00
_cell.angle_gamma   90.00
#
_symmetry.space_group_name_H-M   'P 1'
#
loop_
_entity.id
_entity.type
_entity.pdbx_description
1 polymer ?
#
loop_
_entity_poly.entity_id
_entity_poly.type
_entity_poly.pdbx_seq_one_letter_code
_entity_poly.pdbx_strand_id
1 'polypeptide(L)'
;MSEEEPPKTPEVEEETQAASAEAAAQPDASAEELARVKNELAAKEDEIAALKDKINQLEAAATGYEEKINKLTSELEELKKADVASKETIKDLEHRLSQKELEVTRLEGSVEDLSIAKKKIEDLQVEYKKLEEKLRAFQKIAENEPRFIILNDLEEFGEMRLNQVAMKAGVSPAQAKKWLDELEHAGLVEIHGEGRDSNPLVSKKK
;
A
#
# COMPACT_ATOMS: atom_id res chain seq x y z
N MET A 1 66.75 -129.91 -65.45
CA MET A 1 66.40 -129.90 -64.02
C MET A 1 67.18 -128.76 -63.42
N SER A 2 66.55 -127.59 -63.27
CA SER A 2 66.06 -127.03 -61.99
C SER A 2 66.61 -125.59 -62.00
N GLU A 3 65.97 -124.50 -61.59
CA GLU A 3 64.78 -124.21 -60.80
C GLU A 3 64.25 -122.82 -61.22
N GLU A 4 62.96 -122.58 -61.05
CA GLU A 4 62.24 -121.32 -61.28
C GLU A 4 62.68 -120.18 -60.33
N GLU A 5 62.80 -118.96 -60.86
CA GLU A 5 62.78 -117.72 -60.09
C GLU A 5 61.66 -116.79 -60.63
N PRO A 6 60.78 -116.21 -59.78
CA PRO A 6 59.67 -115.35 -60.22
C PRO A 6 60.06 -113.86 -60.25
N PRO A 7 59.26 -112.99 -60.93
CA PRO A 7 59.66 -111.62 -61.24
C PRO A 7 59.40 -110.65 -60.08
N LYS A 8 60.27 -109.64 -59.92
CA LYS A 8 60.03 -108.45 -59.09
C LYS A 8 59.31 -107.38 -59.91
N THR A 9 58.08 -107.03 -59.50
CA THR A 9 57.39 -105.80 -59.87
C THR A 9 57.84 -104.62 -58.99
N PRO A 10 58.00 -103.40 -59.55
CA PRO A 10 58.20 -102.16 -58.81
C PRO A 10 56.86 -101.39 -58.69
N GLU A 11 56.53 -100.81 -57.53
CA GLU A 11 55.54 -99.69 -57.37
C GLU A 11 55.17 -99.52 -55.88
N VAL A 12 55.91 -98.70 -55.11
CA VAL A 12 55.36 -98.07 -53.87
C VAL A 12 56.06 -96.73 -53.51
N GLU A 13 57.11 -96.28 -54.21
CA GLU A 13 57.93 -95.15 -53.70
C GLU A 13 57.49 -93.73 -54.13
N GLU A 14 56.49 -93.56 -55.00
CA GLU A 14 56.10 -92.20 -55.48
C GLU A 14 54.96 -91.51 -54.70
N GLU A 15 54.08 -92.25 -54.00
CA GLU A 15 52.96 -91.60 -53.27
C GLU A 15 53.37 -90.97 -51.93
N THR A 16 54.51 -91.36 -51.37
CA THR A 16 55.00 -90.81 -50.08
C THR A 16 55.79 -89.52 -50.21
N GLN A 17 56.24 -89.15 -51.41
CA GLN A 17 56.97 -87.90 -51.64
C GLN A 17 56.05 -86.69 -51.91
N ALA A 18 54.85 -86.92 -52.48
CA ALA A 18 53.86 -85.86 -52.69
C ALA A 18 53.22 -85.39 -51.37
N ALA A 19 52.87 -86.32 -50.47
CA ALA A 19 52.29 -85.99 -49.16
C ALA A 19 53.29 -85.27 -48.22
N SER A 20 54.59 -85.50 -48.39
CA SER A 20 55.65 -84.86 -47.60
C SER A 20 55.96 -83.42 -48.08
N ALA A 21 55.75 -83.13 -49.36
CA ALA A 21 55.92 -81.78 -49.91
C ALA A 21 54.75 -80.84 -49.55
N GLU A 22 53.53 -81.38 -49.46
CA GLU A 22 52.34 -80.61 -49.06
C GLU A 22 52.34 -80.32 -47.54
N ALA A 23 52.86 -81.25 -46.73
CA ALA A 23 53.10 -81.05 -45.31
C ALA A 23 54.27 -80.08 -45.00
N ALA A 24 55.22 -79.89 -45.94
CA ALA A 24 56.32 -78.93 -45.81
C ALA A 24 55.93 -77.49 -46.20
N ALA A 25 54.84 -77.30 -46.96
CA ALA A 25 54.28 -75.98 -47.31
C ALA A 25 53.22 -75.48 -46.29
N GLN A 26 52.58 -76.37 -45.54
CA GLN A 26 51.64 -76.06 -44.45
C GLN A 26 52.20 -75.32 -43.21
N PRO A 27 53.47 -75.46 -42.78
CA PRO A 27 54.01 -74.72 -41.64
C PRO A 27 54.19 -73.21 -41.91
N ASP A 28 54.48 -72.80 -43.15
CA ASP A 28 54.64 -71.37 -43.49
C ASP A 28 53.28 -70.65 -43.55
N ALA A 29 52.25 -71.28 -44.16
CA ALA A 29 50.91 -70.71 -44.21
C ALA A 29 50.28 -70.55 -42.81
N SER A 30 50.50 -71.52 -41.91
CA SER A 30 50.02 -71.45 -40.53
C SER A 30 50.79 -70.44 -39.67
N ALA A 31 52.08 -70.23 -39.94
CA ALA A 31 52.87 -69.16 -39.30
C ALA A 31 52.41 -67.76 -39.73
N GLU A 32 52.08 -67.57 -41.02
CA GLU A 32 51.52 -66.32 -41.55
C GLU A 32 50.14 -66.00 -40.96
N GLU A 33 49.25 -67.00 -40.84
CA GLU A 33 47.95 -66.84 -40.18
C GLU A 33 48.10 -66.45 -38.70
N LEU A 34 49.05 -67.08 -37.99
CA LEU A 34 49.31 -66.80 -36.58
C LEU A 34 49.91 -65.39 -36.37
N ALA A 35 50.76 -64.94 -37.29
CA ALA A 35 51.26 -63.57 -37.31
C ALA A 35 50.15 -62.56 -37.59
N ARG A 36 49.25 -62.86 -38.55
CA ARG A 36 48.08 -62.03 -38.85
C ARG A 36 47.15 -61.90 -37.64
N VAL A 37 46.79 -63.01 -37.01
CA VAL A 37 45.93 -63.02 -35.81
C VAL A 37 46.57 -62.23 -34.67
N LYS A 38 47.90 -62.35 -34.47
CA LYS A 38 48.61 -61.53 -33.46
C LYS A 38 48.54 -60.03 -33.76
N ASN A 39 48.70 -59.64 -35.01
CA ASN A 39 48.59 -58.23 -35.41
C ASN A 39 47.16 -57.71 -35.26
N GLU A 40 46.15 -58.51 -35.62
CA GLU A 40 44.74 -58.17 -35.41
C GLU A 40 44.40 -58.06 -33.92
N LEU A 41 44.96 -58.94 -33.08
CA LEU A 41 44.82 -58.88 -31.62
C LEU A 41 45.43 -57.59 -31.06
N ALA A 42 46.66 -57.26 -31.44
CA ALA A 42 47.33 -56.03 -31.00
C ALA A 42 46.53 -54.78 -31.41
N ALA A 43 46.03 -54.74 -32.65
CA ALA A 43 45.18 -53.64 -33.12
C ALA A 43 43.87 -53.52 -32.32
N LYS A 44 43.27 -54.66 -31.93
CA LYS A 44 42.08 -54.68 -31.06
C LYS A 44 42.39 -54.24 -29.63
N GLU A 45 43.55 -54.58 -29.09
CA GLU A 45 44.00 -54.11 -27.78
C GLU A 45 44.18 -52.59 -27.76
N ASP A 46 44.79 -52.02 -28.81
CA ASP A 46 44.92 -50.56 -28.99
C ASP A 46 43.55 -49.88 -29.11
N GLU A 47 42.62 -50.45 -29.89
CA GLU A 47 41.24 -49.95 -30.01
C GLU A 47 40.51 -49.96 -28.66
N ILE A 48 40.66 -51.05 -27.88
CA ILE A 48 40.08 -51.16 -26.54
C ILE A 48 40.66 -50.10 -25.60
N ALA A 49 41.97 -49.84 -25.65
CA ALA A 49 42.61 -48.81 -24.84
C ALA A 49 42.06 -47.41 -25.18
N ALA A 50 41.97 -47.08 -26.48
CA ALA A 50 41.42 -45.80 -26.93
C ALA A 50 39.94 -45.62 -26.53
N LEU A 51 39.14 -46.68 -26.60
CA LEU A 51 37.75 -46.66 -26.15
C LEU A 51 37.62 -46.44 -24.64
N LYS A 52 38.49 -47.07 -23.82
CA LYS A 52 38.52 -46.84 -22.36
C LYS A 52 38.84 -45.39 -22.03
N ASP A 53 39.82 -44.80 -22.70
CA ASP A 53 40.15 -43.39 -22.50
C ASP A 53 38.97 -42.48 -22.84
N LYS A 54 38.26 -42.78 -23.94
CA LYS A 54 37.07 -42.02 -24.33
C LYS A 54 35.92 -42.19 -23.33
N ILE A 55 35.72 -43.39 -22.79
CA ILE A 55 34.73 -43.64 -21.72
C ILE A 55 35.07 -42.80 -20.49
N ASN A 56 36.31 -42.83 -20.02
CA ASN A 56 36.76 -42.04 -18.87
C ASN A 56 36.53 -40.52 -19.08
N GLN A 57 36.80 -40.01 -20.28
CA GLN A 57 36.54 -38.61 -20.61
C GLN A 57 35.05 -38.26 -20.59
N LEU A 58 34.19 -39.15 -21.12
CA LEU A 58 32.74 -38.97 -21.11
C LEU A 58 32.17 -39.04 -19.69
N GLU A 59 32.67 -39.93 -18.83
CA GLU A 59 32.27 -40.02 -17.42
C GLU A 59 32.66 -38.76 -16.64
N ALA A 60 33.86 -38.23 -16.86
CA ALA A 60 34.28 -36.96 -16.28
C ALA A 60 33.39 -35.80 -16.73
N ALA A 61 33.07 -35.73 -18.02
CA ALA A 61 32.16 -34.72 -18.56
C ALA A 61 30.74 -34.85 -17.99
N ALA A 62 30.22 -36.07 -17.87
CA ALA A 62 28.90 -36.34 -17.28
C ALA A 62 28.83 -35.87 -15.82
N THR A 63 29.86 -36.16 -15.03
CA THR A 63 29.99 -35.69 -13.64
C THR A 63 29.98 -34.16 -13.57
N GLY A 64 30.76 -33.49 -14.44
CA GLY A 64 30.78 -32.03 -14.50
C GLY A 64 29.44 -31.40 -14.90
N TYR A 65 28.68 -32.05 -15.79
CA TYR A 65 27.33 -31.60 -16.11
C TYR A 65 26.35 -31.81 -14.96
N GLU A 66 26.46 -32.91 -14.22
CA GLU A 66 25.61 -33.18 -13.06
C GLU A 66 25.83 -32.14 -11.95
N GLU A 67 27.08 -31.77 -11.66
CA GLU A 67 27.42 -30.68 -10.75
C GLU A 67 26.81 -29.34 -11.20
N LYS A 68 26.89 -29.02 -12.50
CA LYS A 68 26.33 -27.79 -13.06
C LYS A 68 24.80 -27.78 -12.96
N ILE A 69 24.14 -28.91 -13.22
CA ILE A 69 22.70 -29.07 -13.06
C ILE A 69 22.30 -28.80 -11.61
N ASN A 70 22.98 -29.43 -10.65
CA ASN A 70 22.68 -29.27 -9.22
C ASN A 70 22.84 -27.81 -8.77
N LYS A 71 23.86 -27.10 -9.27
CA LYS A 71 24.05 -25.68 -9.00
C LYS A 71 22.90 -24.84 -9.56
N LEU A 72 22.56 -25.02 -10.84
CA LEU A 72 21.47 -24.28 -11.49
C LEU A 72 20.11 -24.57 -10.85
N THR A 73 19.85 -25.81 -10.43
CA THR A 73 18.64 -26.17 -9.70
C THR A 73 18.54 -25.41 -8.37
N SER A 74 19.66 -25.30 -7.65
CA SER A 74 19.71 -24.57 -6.39
C SER A 74 19.46 -23.07 -6.59
N GLU A 75 20.12 -22.45 -7.57
CA GLU A 75 19.90 -21.03 -7.94
C GLU A 75 18.45 -20.77 -8.35
N LEU A 76 17.84 -21.70 -9.10
CA LEU A 76 16.45 -21.58 -9.54
C LEU A 76 15.45 -21.66 -8.38
N GLU A 77 15.70 -22.49 -7.36
CA GLU A 77 14.89 -22.53 -6.15
C GLU A 77 15.02 -21.25 -5.29
N GLU A 78 16.22 -20.67 -5.23
CA GLU A 78 16.42 -19.37 -4.57
C GLU A 78 15.67 -18.24 -5.29
N LEU A 79 15.76 -18.20 -6.62
CA LEU A 79 15.02 -17.21 -7.43
C LEU A 79 13.51 -17.36 -7.27
N LYS A 80 12.97 -18.58 -7.21
CA LYS A 80 11.54 -18.81 -6.93
C LYS A 80 11.12 -18.24 -5.58
N LYS A 81 11.93 -18.45 -4.53
CA LYS A 81 11.65 -17.90 -3.19
C LYS A 81 11.66 -16.37 -3.22
N ALA A 82 12.64 -15.77 -3.91
CA ALA A 82 12.72 -14.32 -4.05
C ALA A 82 11.53 -13.74 -4.85
N ASP A 83 11.06 -14.43 -5.89
CA ASP A 83 9.87 -14.03 -6.67
C ASP A 83 8.60 -14.05 -5.81
N VAL A 84 8.40 -15.09 -4.99
CA VAL A 84 7.27 -15.17 -4.05
C VAL A 84 7.32 -14.03 -3.04
N ALA A 85 8.48 -13.78 -2.40
CA ALA A 85 8.63 -12.69 -1.44
C ALA A 85 8.40 -11.31 -2.07
N SER A 86 8.86 -11.12 -3.30
CA SER A 86 8.62 -9.87 -4.05
C SER A 86 7.14 -9.67 -4.36
N LYS A 87 6.43 -10.73 -4.76
CA LYS A 87 4.97 -10.68 -5.00
C LYS A 87 4.18 -10.36 -3.73
N GLU A 88 4.58 -10.90 -2.59
CA GLU A 88 3.97 -10.56 -1.31
C GLU A 88 4.21 -9.10 -0.93
N THR A 89 5.43 -8.61 -1.15
CA THR A 89 5.78 -7.19 -0.92
C THR A 89 4.95 -6.26 -1.81
N ILE A 90 4.78 -6.61 -3.09
CA ILE A 90 3.94 -5.84 -4.02
C ILE A 90 2.50 -5.77 -3.51
N LYS A 91 1.91 -6.90 -3.07
CA LYS A 91 0.55 -6.92 -2.53
C LYS A 91 0.39 -6.03 -1.28
N ASP A 92 1.37 -6.04 -0.37
CA ASP A 92 1.36 -5.14 0.80
C ASP A 92 1.40 -3.68 0.38
N LEU A 93 2.27 -3.34 -0.57
CA LEU A 93 2.39 -1.98 -1.10
C LEU A 93 1.10 -1.51 -1.79
N GLU A 94 0.47 -2.37 -2.60
CA GLU A 94 -0.83 -2.09 -3.22
C GLU A 94 -1.92 -1.82 -2.17
N HIS A 95 -1.95 -2.63 -1.10
CA HIS A 95 -2.90 -2.42 -0.01
C HIS A 95 -2.69 -1.08 0.70
N ARG A 96 -1.44 -0.75 1.01
CA ARG A 96 -1.07 0.52 1.66
C ARG A 96 -1.35 1.72 0.77
N LEU A 97 -1.13 1.59 -0.54
CA LEU A 97 -1.46 2.63 -1.52
C LEU A 97 -2.97 2.89 -1.52
N SER A 98 -3.80 1.85 -1.60
CA SER A 98 -5.25 1.98 -1.56
C SER A 98 -5.75 2.63 -0.26
N GLN A 99 -5.17 2.29 0.90
CA GLN A 99 -5.48 2.97 2.16
C GLN A 99 -5.15 4.46 2.11
N LYS A 100 -4.02 4.83 1.50
CA LYS A 100 -3.61 6.23 1.37
C LYS A 100 -4.50 7.01 0.41
N GLU A 101 -4.94 6.40 -0.68
CA GLU A 101 -5.91 7.01 -1.60
C GLU A 101 -7.24 7.31 -0.89
N LEU A 102 -7.76 6.37 -0.09
CA LEU A 102 -8.96 6.60 0.72
C LEU A 102 -8.77 7.72 1.75
N GLU A 103 -7.60 7.79 2.39
CA GLU A 103 -7.27 8.87 3.33
C GLU A 103 -7.26 10.24 2.63
N VAL A 104 -6.68 10.32 1.43
CA VAL A 104 -6.67 11.55 0.61
C VAL A 104 -8.09 11.98 0.28
N THR A 105 -8.94 11.09 -0.25
CA THR A 105 -10.34 11.43 -0.58
C THR A 105 -11.11 11.93 0.64
N ARG A 106 -10.89 11.33 1.82
CA ARG A 106 -11.51 11.78 3.07
C ARG A 106 -11.04 13.18 3.48
N LEU A 107 -9.74 13.46 3.36
CA LEU A 107 -9.18 14.76 3.68
C LEU A 107 -9.67 15.84 2.71
N GLU A 108 -9.77 15.53 1.43
CA GLU A 108 -10.34 16.43 0.42
C GLU A 108 -11.78 16.81 0.77
N GLY A 109 -12.62 15.84 1.15
CA GLY A 109 -13.99 16.12 1.63
C GLY A 109 -14.01 17.01 2.88
N SER A 110 -13.11 16.75 3.84
CA SER A 110 -13.01 17.56 5.05
C SER A 110 -12.60 19.02 4.76
N VAL A 111 -11.73 19.22 3.76
CA VAL A 111 -11.31 20.56 3.32
C VAL A 111 -12.48 21.32 2.70
N GLU A 112 -13.29 20.64 1.89
CA GLU A 112 -14.50 21.26 1.30
C GLU A 112 -15.50 21.67 2.38
N ASP A 113 -15.78 20.79 3.34
CA ASP A 113 -16.68 21.10 4.47
C ASP A 113 -16.18 22.31 5.29
N LEU A 114 -14.87 22.38 5.55
CA LEU A 114 -14.27 23.50 6.26
C LEU A 114 -14.35 24.81 5.45
N SER A 115 -14.21 24.73 4.12
CA SER A 115 -14.37 25.88 3.23
C SER A 115 -15.79 26.44 3.29
N ILE A 116 -16.80 25.58 3.26
CA ILE A 116 -18.22 25.94 3.41
C ILE A 116 -18.47 26.58 4.78
N ALA A 117 -17.99 25.95 5.85
CA ALA A 117 -18.14 26.47 7.21
C ALA A 117 -17.50 27.84 7.38
N LYS A 118 -16.30 28.05 6.81
CA LYS A 118 -15.61 29.34 6.82
C LYS A 118 -16.45 30.43 6.15
N LYS A 119 -17.00 30.16 4.97
CA LYS A 119 -17.88 31.11 4.27
C LYS A 119 -19.10 31.48 5.11
N LYS A 120 -19.72 30.49 5.78
CA LYS A 120 -20.87 30.76 6.65
C LYS A 120 -20.51 31.64 7.85
N ILE A 121 -19.32 31.47 8.42
CA ILE A 121 -18.82 32.33 9.49
C ILE A 121 -18.62 33.76 8.98
N GLU A 122 -18.04 33.93 7.79
CA GLU A 122 -17.84 35.25 7.17
C GLU A 122 -19.20 35.96 6.94
N ASP A 123 -20.20 35.25 6.41
CA ASP A 123 -21.55 35.79 6.22
C ASP A 123 -22.17 36.23 7.57
N LEU A 124 -22.08 35.38 8.60
CA LEU A 124 -22.60 35.69 9.93
C LEU A 124 -21.89 36.88 10.59
N GLN A 125 -20.59 37.05 10.35
CA GLN A 125 -19.84 38.20 10.86
C GLN A 125 -20.35 39.52 10.23
N VAL A 126 -20.70 39.50 8.95
CA VAL A 126 -21.29 40.67 8.29
C VAL A 126 -22.65 41.00 8.88
N GLU A 127 -23.51 40.00 9.08
CA GLU A 127 -24.82 40.18 9.70
C GLU A 127 -24.73 40.70 11.14
N TYR A 128 -23.80 40.16 11.93
CA TYR A 128 -23.55 40.59 13.29
C TYR A 128 -23.17 42.08 13.35
N LYS A 129 -22.21 42.52 12.51
CA LYS A 129 -21.82 43.94 12.45
C LYS A 129 -22.99 44.85 12.11
N LYS A 130 -23.82 44.45 11.13
CA LYS A 130 -25.02 45.21 10.75
C LYS A 130 -26.03 45.30 11.90
N LEU A 131 -26.19 44.23 12.67
CA LEU A 131 -27.09 44.21 13.81
C LEU A 131 -26.54 45.06 14.96
N GLU A 132 -25.24 45.02 15.21
CA GLU A 132 -24.55 45.86 16.20
C GLU A 132 -24.71 47.35 15.86
N GLU A 133 -24.53 47.73 14.59
CA GLU A 133 -24.76 49.11 14.14
C GLU A 133 -26.20 49.57 14.34
N LYS A 134 -27.18 48.73 14.02
CA LYS A 134 -28.60 49.01 14.29
C LYS A 134 -28.87 49.19 15.78
N LEU A 135 -28.31 48.32 16.62
CA LEU A 135 -28.47 48.41 18.07
C LEU A 135 -27.90 49.73 18.60
N ARG A 136 -26.69 50.12 18.15
CA ARG A 136 -26.09 51.42 18.50
C ARG A 136 -26.95 52.59 18.06
N ALA A 137 -27.55 52.52 16.86
CA ALA A 137 -28.45 53.57 16.38
C ALA A 137 -29.71 53.68 17.26
N PHE A 138 -30.31 52.55 17.64
CA PHE A 138 -31.44 52.53 18.57
C PHE A 138 -31.06 53.06 19.95
N GLN A 139 -29.90 52.68 20.49
CA GLN A 139 -29.42 53.16 21.79
C GLN A 139 -29.27 54.69 21.79
N LYS A 140 -28.67 55.29 20.77
CA LYS A 140 -28.55 56.76 20.66
C LYS A 140 -29.91 57.47 20.64
N ILE A 141 -30.91 56.88 19.98
CA ILE A 141 -32.26 57.42 19.96
C ILE A 141 -32.89 57.28 21.35
N ALA A 142 -32.77 56.11 21.97
CA ALA A 142 -33.32 55.82 23.29
C ALA A 142 -32.69 56.69 24.40
N GLU A 143 -31.38 56.92 24.39
CA GLU A 143 -30.68 57.78 25.37
C GLU A 143 -31.24 59.20 25.44
N ASN A 144 -31.83 59.69 24.35
CA ASN A 144 -32.46 61.01 24.29
C ASN A 144 -33.99 60.97 24.47
N GLU A 145 -34.57 59.78 24.65
CA GLU A 145 -35.99 59.60 24.85
C GLU A 145 -36.30 59.73 26.35
N PRO A 146 -37.18 60.68 26.74
CA PRO A 146 -37.41 60.97 28.16
C PRO A 146 -37.91 59.79 29.02
N ARG A 147 -38.71 58.87 28.48
CA ARG A 147 -39.17 57.67 29.20
C ARG A 147 -38.03 56.71 29.44
N PHE A 148 -37.09 56.59 28.50
CA PHE A 148 -35.88 55.80 28.70
C PHE A 148 -34.99 56.40 29.80
N ILE A 149 -34.85 57.74 29.85
CA ILE A 149 -34.16 58.43 30.96
C ILE A 149 -34.81 58.08 32.30
N ILE A 150 -36.14 58.12 32.38
CA ILE A 150 -36.90 57.75 33.59
C ILE A 150 -36.62 56.30 33.99
N LEU A 151 -36.63 55.36 33.04
CA LEU A 151 -36.35 53.95 33.33
C LEU A 151 -34.91 53.72 33.82
N ASN A 152 -33.94 54.40 33.20
CA ASN A 152 -32.54 54.31 33.60
C ASN A 152 -32.30 54.92 34.99
N ASP A 153 -32.91 56.07 35.28
CA ASP A 153 -32.87 56.67 36.62
C ASP A 153 -33.55 55.77 37.67
N LEU A 154 -34.69 55.14 37.36
CA LEU A 154 -35.33 54.20 38.28
C LEU A 154 -34.49 52.94 38.49
N GLU A 155 -33.69 52.53 37.52
CA GLU A 155 -32.74 51.42 37.67
C GLU A 155 -31.54 51.79 38.55
N GLU A 156 -31.03 53.03 38.43
CA GLU A 156 -29.91 53.51 39.24
C GLU A 156 -30.33 53.87 40.68
N PHE A 157 -31.48 54.54 40.85
CA PHE A 157 -31.92 55.11 42.13
C PHE A 157 -33.01 54.28 42.83
N GLY A 158 -33.57 53.26 42.16
CA GLY A 158 -34.56 52.32 42.70
C GLY A 158 -35.99 52.87 42.74
N GLU A 159 -36.20 53.98 43.46
CA GLU A 159 -37.50 54.63 43.64
C GLU A 159 -37.39 56.15 43.47
N MET A 160 -38.37 56.76 42.80
CA MET A 160 -38.41 58.20 42.58
C MET A 160 -39.81 58.76 42.71
N ARG A 161 -39.96 59.99 43.22
CA ARG A 161 -41.24 60.69 43.22
C ARG A 161 -41.55 61.29 41.85
N LEU A 162 -42.83 61.38 41.47
CA LEU A 162 -43.29 61.96 40.21
C LEU A 162 -42.63 63.31 39.87
N ASN A 163 -42.50 64.21 40.83
CA ASN A 163 -41.86 65.51 40.61
C ASN A 163 -40.35 65.39 40.35
N GLN A 164 -39.67 64.42 40.97
CA GLN A 164 -38.25 64.13 40.69
C GLN A 164 -38.09 63.52 39.29
N VAL A 165 -38.99 62.61 38.92
CA VAL A 165 -39.08 62.02 37.57
C VAL A 165 -39.29 63.11 36.52
N ALA A 166 -40.26 64.00 36.73
CA ALA A 166 -40.56 65.11 35.83
C ALA A 166 -39.38 66.08 35.67
N MET A 167 -38.71 66.43 36.77
CA MET A 167 -37.55 67.31 36.78
C MET A 167 -36.37 66.69 36.01
N LYS A 168 -36.06 65.41 36.25
CA LYS A 168 -34.96 64.72 35.57
C LYS A 168 -35.22 64.51 34.09
N ALA A 169 -36.47 64.16 33.72
CA ALA A 169 -36.88 64.01 32.33
C ALA A 169 -37.09 65.36 31.60
N GLY A 170 -36.97 66.50 32.30
CA GLY A 170 -37.13 67.84 31.72
C GLY A 170 -38.55 68.16 31.24
N VAL A 171 -39.58 67.56 31.85
CA VAL A 171 -40.99 67.72 31.45
C VAL A 171 -41.89 68.15 32.60
N SER A 172 -43.13 68.50 32.27
CA SER A 172 -44.14 68.83 33.29
C SER A 172 -44.58 67.57 34.07
N PRO A 173 -44.99 67.70 35.35
CA PRO A 173 -45.48 66.58 36.15
C PRO A 173 -46.67 65.84 35.52
N ALA A 174 -47.56 66.56 34.80
CA ALA A 174 -48.68 65.94 34.10
C ALA A 174 -48.20 65.05 32.93
N GLN A 175 -47.19 65.50 32.18
CA GLN A 175 -46.61 64.73 31.07
C GLN A 175 -45.82 63.53 31.59
N ALA A 176 -45.04 63.71 32.66
CA ALA A 176 -44.35 62.62 33.34
C ALA A 176 -45.34 61.57 33.87
N LYS A 177 -46.47 62.00 34.47
CA LYS A 177 -47.51 61.09 34.93
C LYS A 177 -48.05 60.24 33.78
N LYS A 178 -48.42 60.87 32.65
CA LYS A 178 -48.89 60.15 31.47
C LYS A 178 -47.89 59.10 30.98
N TRP A 179 -46.60 59.44 30.95
CA TRP A 179 -45.55 58.50 30.57
C TRP A 179 -45.39 57.34 31.55
N LEU A 180 -45.44 57.64 32.86
CA LEU A 180 -45.39 56.62 33.89
C LEU A 180 -46.57 55.67 33.82
N ASP A 181 -47.78 56.20 33.57
CA ASP A 181 -48.97 55.38 33.34
C ASP A 181 -48.75 54.45 32.14
N GLU A 182 -48.24 54.97 31.00
CA GLU A 182 -47.92 54.15 29.82
C GLU A 182 -46.84 53.09 30.11
N LEU A 183 -45.80 53.42 30.89
CA LEU A 183 -44.76 52.48 31.30
C LEU A 183 -45.28 51.41 32.28
N GLU A 184 -46.21 51.76 33.16
CA GLU A 184 -46.86 50.84 34.08
C GLU A 184 -47.78 49.86 33.33
N HIS A 185 -48.53 50.36 32.33
CA HIS A 185 -49.31 49.52 31.42
C HIS A 185 -48.43 48.56 30.61
N ALA A 186 -47.22 49.00 30.24
CA ALA A 186 -46.21 48.17 29.58
C ALA A 186 -45.51 47.20 30.55
N GLY A 187 -45.79 47.27 31.86
CA GLY A 187 -45.22 46.40 32.88
C GLY A 187 -43.77 46.73 33.25
N LEU A 188 -43.31 47.95 32.98
CA LEU A 188 -41.91 48.36 33.21
C LEU A 188 -41.70 49.05 34.57
N VAL A 189 -42.74 49.69 35.11
CA VAL A 189 -42.71 50.40 36.39
C VAL A 189 -43.97 50.09 37.20
N GLU A 190 -43.95 50.44 38.48
CA GLU A 190 -45.10 50.41 39.39
C GLU A 190 -45.25 51.77 40.06
N ILE A 191 -46.48 52.29 40.12
CA ILE A 191 -46.81 53.59 40.72
C ILE A 191 -47.51 53.36 42.07
N HIS A 192 -46.88 53.86 43.14
CA HIS A 192 -47.35 53.72 44.52
C HIS A 192 -47.93 55.04 45.05
N GLY A 193 -49.14 54.96 45.60
CA GLY A 193 -49.80 56.05 46.34
C GLY A 193 -50.56 57.05 45.48
N GLU A 194 -51.75 56.67 45.00
CA GLU A 194 -52.70 57.60 44.37
C GLU A 194 -53.60 58.28 45.42
N GLY A 195 -53.40 59.58 45.66
CA GLY A 195 -54.19 60.39 46.59
C GLY A 195 -54.14 61.88 46.26
N ARG A 196 -55.05 62.68 46.83
CA ARG A 196 -55.34 64.09 46.46
C ARG A 196 -54.12 65.05 46.51
N ASP A 197 -53.02 64.65 47.16
CA ASP A 197 -51.74 65.35 47.14
C ASP A 197 -50.78 64.65 46.15
N SER A 198 -50.80 65.15 44.91
CA SER A 198 -50.42 64.47 43.67
C SER A 198 -48.89 64.39 43.42
N ASN A 199 -48.19 63.57 44.21
CA ASN A 199 -46.78 63.24 43.96
C ASN A 199 -46.47 61.76 44.30
N PRO A 200 -46.97 60.80 43.49
CA PRO A 200 -46.79 59.38 43.74
C PRO A 200 -45.32 58.96 43.68
N LEU A 201 -44.99 57.86 44.34
CA LEU A 201 -43.70 57.21 44.29
C LEU A 201 -43.71 56.18 43.17
N VAL A 202 -42.64 56.07 42.41
CA VAL A 202 -42.52 55.15 41.28
C VAL A 202 -41.28 54.30 41.46
N SER A 203 -41.40 53.01 41.17
CA SER A 203 -40.30 52.05 41.19
C SER A 203 -40.26 51.24 39.90
N LYS A 204 -39.07 50.76 39.50
CA LYS A 204 -38.97 49.78 38.40
C LYS A 204 -39.63 48.46 38.82
N LYS A 205 -40.41 47.87 37.92
CA LYS A 205 -41.00 46.56 38.16
C LYS A 205 -39.91 45.48 38.03
N LYS A 206 -39.79 44.61 39.02
CA LYS A 206 -38.80 43.51 39.03
C LYS A 206 -39.22 42.35 38.15
#